data_AF-W9VT37-F1
#
_entry.id   AF-W9VT37-F1
#
_cell.length_a   1.000
_cell.length_b   1.000
_cell.length_c   1.000
_cell.angle_alpha   90.00
_cell.angle_beta   90.00
_cell.angle_gamma   90.00
#
_symmetry.space_group_name_H-M   'P 1'
#
loop_
_entity.id
_entity.type
_entity.pdbx_description
1 polymer ?
#
loop_
_entity_poly.entity_id
_entity_poly.type
_entity_poly.pdbx_seq_one_letter_code
_entity_poly.pdbx_strand_id
1 'polypeptide(L)'
;MLLLITFYLSVAYYGAHWVSRSLRDYSRCHEESTHNFQESMQNRPIISCFNRSDDEISRFSRALGSYLNTQLRCHDRFYLITNTLRILLEVALGAVVSTLARGIIRGTASPATFIVLVTYWNSISGNLTGLTESLKRLRAILISAEKLLRILYTQLTVIDGSKQLRTHSGHILFEDVSFSYKGQAGEDLASRVRNITFKVPDGSTVALVGESGSGKSTLANLLSRGDDVDKGAIKIDDQDIKDVTLSSLRDVVGIVHQDHFIFDRSIIDNVRFGRPDATDDEVKEVCKAIGLHDMIMKFEEKYEKRVGERVNGLSGGQK
;
A
#
# COMPACT_ATOMS: atom_id res chain seq x y z
N MET A 1 -31.93 -32.45 24.18
CA MET A 1 -31.04 -32.37 23.00
C MET A 1 -31.21 -31.04 22.26
N LEU A 2 -32.44 -30.66 21.86
CA LEU A 2 -32.73 -29.37 21.20
C LEU A 2 -32.18 -28.13 21.95
N LEU A 3 -32.38 -28.05 23.28
CA LEU A 3 -31.86 -26.95 24.09
C LEU A 3 -30.32 -26.80 24.06
N LEU A 4 -29.59 -27.92 24.02
CA LEU A 4 -28.12 -27.92 23.94
C LEU A 4 -27.65 -27.45 22.56
N ILE A 5 -28.36 -27.83 21.50
CA ILE A 5 -28.07 -27.41 20.13
C ILE A 5 -28.33 -25.90 19.96
N THR A 6 -29.46 -25.40 20.47
CA THR A 6 -29.77 -23.96 20.43
C THR A 6 -28.77 -23.14 21.25
N PHE A 7 -28.32 -23.67 22.39
CA PHE A 7 -27.30 -23.02 23.22
C PHE A 7 -25.91 -23.03 22.55
N TYR A 8 -25.54 -24.14 21.90
CA TYR A 8 -24.30 -24.23 21.13
C TYR A 8 -24.27 -23.21 19.98
N LEU A 9 -25.36 -23.13 19.21
CA LEU A 9 -25.47 -22.21 18.09
C LEU A 9 -25.44 -20.74 18.54
N SER A 10 -26.06 -20.41 19.68
CA SER A 10 -26.02 -19.04 20.21
C SER A 10 -24.60 -18.66 20.67
N VAL A 11 -23.92 -19.52 21.42
CA VAL A 11 -22.52 -19.30 21.85
C VAL A 11 -21.60 -19.17 20.64
N ALA A 12 -21.79 -20.00 19.61
CA ALA A 12 -21.01 -19.91 18.37
C ALA A 12 -21.25 -18.58 17.64
N TYR A 13 -22.51 -18.16 17.49
CA TYR A 13 -22.87 -16.90 16.82
C TYR A 13 -22.35 -15.66 17.55
N TYR A 14 -22.67 -15.52 18.84
CA TYR A 14 -22.22 -14.39 19.65
C TYR A 14 -20.71 -14.39 19.81
N GLY A 15 -20.12 -15.58 19.99
CA GLY A 15 -18.69 -15.75 20.09
C GLY A 15 -17.96 -15.31 18.82
N ALA A 16 -18.43 -15.73 17.66
CA ALA A 16 -17.86 -15.32 16.37
C ALA A 16 -17.92 -13.79 16.17
N HIS A 17 -19.00 -13.13 16.60
CA HIS A 17 -19.11 -11.68 16.54
C HIS A 17 -18.15 -10.97 17.51
N TRP A 18 -17.97 -11.50 18.72
CA TRP A 18 -17.02 -10.97 19.72
C TRP A 18 -15.56 -11.12 19.29
N VAL A 19 -15.18 -12.29 18.75
CA VAL A 19 -13.85 -12.51 18.16
C VAL A 19 -13.62 -11.58 16.98
N SER A 20 -14.62 -11.40 16.11
CA SER A 20 -14.50 -10.51 14.96
C SER A 20 -14.27 -9.05 15.33
N ARG A 21 -14.80 -8.57 16.46
CA ARG A 21 -14.49 -7.24 16.99
C ARG A 21 -13.02 -7.17 17.43
N SER A 22 -12.57 -8.15 18.19
CA SER A 22 -11.17 -8.26 18.65
C SER A 22 -10.17 -8.34 17.49
N LEU A 23 -10.56 -8.99 16.39
CA LEU A 23 -9.72 -9.10 15.20
C LEU A 23 -9.49 -7.74 14.53
N ARG A 24 -10.49 -6.85 14.51
CA ARG A 24 -10.34 -5.49 13.98
C ARG A 24 -9.36 -4.66 14.80
N ASP A 25 -9.47 -4.74 16.13
CA ASP A 25 -8.54 -4.04 17.03
C ASP A 25 -7.11 -4.56 16.86
N TYR A 26 -6.93 -5.87 16.76
CA TYR A 26 -5.65 -6.51 16.45
C TYR A 26 -5.06 -6.01 15.12
N SER A 27 -5.85 -6.03 14.04
CA SER A 27 -5.39 -5.57 12.72
C SER A 27 -5.00 -4.09 12.75
N ARG A 28 -5.76 -3.24 13.45
CA ARG A 28 -5.44 -1.81 13.59
C ARG A 28 -4.11 -1.60 14.34
N CYS A 29 -3.92 -2.25 15.48
CA CYS A 29 -2.67 -2.11 16.24
C CYS A 29 -1.46 -2.71 15.50
N HIS A 30 -1.67 -3.76 14.71
CA HIS A 30 -0.64 -4.31 13.83
C HIS A 30 -0.21 -3.29 12.77
N GLU A 31 -1.17 -2.69 12.06
CA GLU A 31 -0.93 -1.65 11.06
C GLU A 31 -0.20 -0.45 11.67
N GLU A 32 -0.64 0.03 12.84
CA GLU A 32 0.00 1.14 13.56
C GLU A 32 1.45 0.83 13.95
N SER A 33 1.73 -0.39 14.43
CA SER A 33 3.09 -0.81 14.77
C SER A 33 3.98 -0.87 13.52
N THR A 34 3.48 -1.40 12.41
CA THR A 34 4.22 -1.46 11.14
C THR A 34 4.47 -0.08 10.54
N HIS A 35 3.47 0.80 10.60
CA HIS A 35 3.58 2.18 10.13
C HIS A 35 4.62 2.95 10.94
N ASN A 36 4.53 2.90 12.28
CA ASN A 36 5.50 3.56 13.15
C ASN A 36 6.92 3.06 12.87
N PHE A 37 7.12 1.75 12.71
CA PHE A 37 8.44 1.20 12.35
C PHE A 37 8.97 1.76 11.03
N GLN A 38 8.14 1.79 9.99
CA GLN A 38 8.51 2.33 8.67
C GLN A 38 8.85 3.83 8.76
N GLU A 39 8.02 4.61 9.46
CA GLU A 39 8.21 6.04 9.69
C GLU A 39 9.52 6.33 10.43
N SER A 40 9.81 5.61 11.52
CA SER A 40 11.07 5.78 12.27
C SER A 40 12.30 5.41 11.44
N MET A 41 12.19 4.37 10.58
CA MET A 41 13.30 3.98 9.69
C MET A 41 13.56 5.02 8.61
N GLN A 42 12.51 5.57 7.99
CA GLN A 42 12.62 6.64 6.99
C GLN A 42 13.21 7.91 7.60
N ASN A 43 12.81 8.26 8.82
CA ASN A 43 13.22 9.50 9.49
C ASN A 43 14.42 9.34 10.44
N ARG A 44 15.15 8.22 10.37
CA ARG A 44 16.30 7.93 11.23
C ARG A 44 17.35 9.05 11.28
N PRO A 45 17.72 9.72 10.16
CA PRO A 45 18.69 10.81 10.22
C PRO A 45 18.24 11.95 11.14
N ILE A 46 16.96 12.35 11.06
CA ILE A 46 16.38 13.41 11.91
C ILE A 46 16.40 12.99 13.38
N ILE A 47 15.96 11.76 13.68
CA ILE A 47 15.97 11.22 15.04
C ILE A 47 17.38 11.26 15.64
N SER A 48 18.38 10.91 14.83
CA SER A 48 19.79 10.93 15.22
C SER A 48 20.32 12.35 15.44
N CYS A 49 20.00 13.29 14.55
CA CYS A 49 20.41 14.69 14.65
C CYS A 49 19.86 15.38 15.91
N PHE A 50 18.64 15.04 16.33
CA PHE A 50 18.03 15.59 17.54
C PHE A 50 18.26 14.74 18.80
N ASN A 51 19.03 13.64 18.69
CA ASN A 51 19.30 12.70 19.78
C ASN A 51 18.01 12.20 20.47
N ARG A 52 16.97 11.91 19.68
CA ARG A 52 15.63 11.50 20.16
C ARG A 52 15.39 9.98 20.03
N SER A 53 16.45 9.19 19.92
CA SER A 53 16.36 7.74 19.73
C SER A 53 15.55 7.05 20.84
N ASP A 54 15.75 7.45 22.10
CA ASP A 54 15.07 6.84 23.24
C ASP A 54 13.56 7.13 23.26
N ASP A 55 13.18 8.35 22.87
CA ASP A 55 11.77 8.74 22.75
C ASP A 55 11.06 7.94 21.65
N GLU A 56 11.74 7.75 20.52
CA GLU A 56 11.20 6.99 19.40
C GLU A 56 11.13 5.48 19.70
N ILE A 57 12.15 4.92 20.35
CA ILE A 57 12.12 3.55 20.86
C ILE A 57 10.96 3.37 21.85
N SER A 58 10.70 4.36 22.71
CA SER A 58 9.59 4.35 23.66
C SER A 58 8.22 4.46 22.98
N ARG A 59 8.10 5.26 21.90
CA ARG A 59 6.89 5.33 21.05
C ARG A 59 6.63 3.97 20.39
N PHE A 60 7.64 3.38 19.75
CA PHE A 60 7.53 2.08 19.11
C PHE A 60 7.19 0.97 20.12
N SER A 61 7.86 0.95 21.28
CA SER A 61 7.60 -0.02 22.34
C SER A 61 6.17 0.05 22.87
N ARG A 62 5.58 1.24 22.99
CA ARG A 62 4.17 1.41 23.37
C ARG A 62 3.20 0.87 22.31
N ALA A 63 3.48 1.13 21.03
CA ALA A 63 2.69 0.59 19.92
C ALA A 63 2.79 -0.95 19.88
N LEU A 64 3.99 -1.48 20.03
CA LEU A 64 4.24 -2.93 20.08
C LEU A 64 3.56 -3.58 21.29
N GLY A 65 3.63 -2.96 22.47
CA GLY A 65 2.92 -3.43 23.66
C GLY A 65 1.40 -3.45 23.47
N SER A 66 0.84 -2.44 22.80
CA SER A 66 -0.59 -2.38 22.47
C SER A 66 -0.98 -3.47 21.47
N TYR A 67 -0.15 -3.72 20.45
CA TYR A 67 -0.29 -4.83 19.51
C TYR A 67 -0.24 -6.20 20.21
N LEU A 68 0.76 -6.45 21.07
CA LEU A 68 0.88 -7.72 21.78
C LEU A 68 -0.30 -7.95 22.75
N ASN A 69 -0.73 -6.92 23.47
CA ASN A 69 -1.88 -7.02 24.38
C ASN A 69 -3.19 -7.28 23.62
N THR A 70 -3.41 -6.63 22.47
CA THR A 70 -4.59 -6.91 21.64
C THR A 70 -4.52 -8.28 20.98
N GLN A 71 -3.34 -8.75 20.60
CA GLN A 71 -3.11 -10.11 20.12
C GLN A 71 -3.47 -11.15 21.18
N LEU A 72 -2.95 -11.01 22.40
CA LEU A 72 -3.27 -11.90 23.53
C LEU A 72 -4.76 -11.88 23.84
N ARG A 73 -5.38 -10.71 23.96
CA ARG A 73 -6.84 -10.59 24.15
C ARG A 73 -7.62 -11.26 23.03
N CYS A 74 -7.24 -11.10 21.76
CA CYS A 74 -7.92 -11.76 20.66
C CYS A 74 -7.81 -13.29 20.76
N HIS A 75 -6.65 -13.79 21.16
CA HIS A 75 -6.39 -15.21 21.33
C HIS A 75 -7.14 -15.79 22.53
N ASP A 76 -7.12 -15.13 23.67
CA ASP A 76 -7.83 -15.53 24.89
C ASP A 76 -9.34 -15.58 24.64
N ARG A 77 -9.89 -14.57 23.96
CA ARG A 77 -11.31 -14.52 23.59
C ARG A 77 -11.67 -15.69 22.68
N PHE A 78 -10.83 -15.97 21.69
CA PHE A 78 -11.01 -17.10 20.79
C PHE A 78 -10.98 -18.44 21.53
N TYR A 79 -10.00 -18.64 22.43
CA TYR A 79 -9.92 -19.85 23.24
C TYR A 79 -11.07 -19.99 24.22
N LEU A 80 -11.53 -18.91 24.85
CA LEU A 80 -12.67 -18.94 25.74
C LEU A 80 -13.92 -19.46 25.03
N ILE A 81 -14.19 -18.97 23.82
CA ILE A 81 -15.33 -19.43 23.01
C ILE A 81 -15.15 -20.88 22.56
N THR A 82 -14.01 -21.21 21.96
CA THR A 82 -13.78 -22.56 21.42
C THR A 82 -13.76 -23.62 22.52
N ASN A 83 -13.18 -23.33 23.69
CA ASN A 83 -13.23 -24.23 24.84
C ASN A 83 -14.65 -24.35 25.41
N THR A 84 -15.42 -23.27 25.46
CA THR A 84 -16.83 -23.34 25.89
C THR A 84 -17.65 -24.22 24.95
N LEU A 85 -17.49 -24.05 23.63
CA LEU A 85 -18.12 -24.91 22.62
C LEU A 85 -17.68 -26.37 22.74
N ARG A 86 -16.40 -26.61 23.04
CA ARG A 86 -15.86 -27.96 23.26
C ARG A 86 -16.44 -28.61 24.52
N ILE A 87 -16.52 -27.90 25.64
CA ILE A 87 -17.12 -28.42 26.89
C ILE A 87 -18.59 -28.75 26.67
N LEU A 88 -19.34 -27.91 25.95
CA LEU A 88 -20.73 -28.17 25.60
C LEU A 88 -20.90 -29.45 24.77
N LEU A 89 -19.98 -29.68 23.82
CA LEU A 89 -19.92 -30.93 23.07
C LEU A 89 -19.64 -32.11 24.01
N GLU A 90 -18.61 -32.07 24.84
CA GLU A 90 -18.29 -33.18 25.76
C GLU A 90 -19.43 -33.51 26.73
N VAL A 91 -20.15 -32.51 27.25
CA VAL A 91 -21.34 -32.70 28.08
C VAL A 91 -22.47 -33.37 27.29
N ALA A 92 -22.67 -32.96 26.04
CA ALA A 92 -23.66 -33.59 25.16
C ALA A 92 -23.30 -35.05 24.86
N LEU A 93 -22.02 -35.36 24.63
CA LEU A 93 -21.54 -36.74 24.47
C LEU A 93 -21.83 -37.57 25.72
N GLY A 94 -21.46 -37.05 26.89
CA GLY A 94 -21.70 -37.73 28.17
C GLY A 94 -23.18 -38.05 28.38
N ALA A 95 -24.08 -37.12 28.04
CA ALA A 95 -25.52 -37.35 28.11
C ALA A 95 -25.98 -38.46 27.15
N VAL A 96 -25.51 -38.45 25.90
CA VAL A 96 -25.87 -39.47 24.88
C VAL A 96 -25.32 -40.85 25.27
N VAL A 97 -24.04 -40.92 25.67
CA VAL A 97 -23.42 -42.16 26.18
C VAL A 97 -24.18 -42.70 27.39
N SER A 98 -24.59 -41.85 28.34
CA SER A 98 -25.37 -42.28 29.51
C SER A 98 -26.76 -42.82 29.14
N THR A 99 -27.39 -42.31 28.08
CA THR A 99 -28.66 -42.87 27.57
C THR A 99 -28.43 -44.19 26.84
N LEU A 100 -27.36 -44.29 26.06
CA LEU A 100 -27.02 -45.48 25.28
C LEU A 100 -26.61 -46.63 26.21
N ALA A 101 -25.81 -46.37 27.25
CA ALA A 101 -25.43 -47.35 28.25
C ALA A 101 -26.65 -47.94 28.97
N ARG A 102 -27.63 -47.10 29.35
CA ARG A 102 -28.91 -47.57 29.91
C ARG A 102 -29.70 -48.44 28.92
N GLY A 103 -29.64 -48.14 27.63
CA GLY A 103 -30.26 -48.95 26.58
C GLY A 103 -29.57 -50.30 26.38
N ILE A 104 -28.25 -50.35 26.42
CA ILE A 104 -27.46 -51.60 26.33
C ILE A 104 -27.78 -52.51 27.53
N ILE A 105 -27.80 -51.95 28.75
CA ILE A 105 -28.16 -52.71 29.97
C ILE A 105 -29.59 -53.28 29.88
N ARG A 106 -30.53 -52.54 29.27
CA ARG A 106 -31.91 -52.99 29.05
C ARG A 106 -32.09 -53.91 27.84
N GLY A 107 -31.02 -54.24 27.11
CA GLY A 107 -31.06 -55.08 25.92
C GLY A 107 -31.64 -54.42 24.67
N THR A 108 -31.89 -53.11 24.69
CA THR A 108 -32.49 -52.37 23.56
C THR A 108 -31.46 -51.85 22.55
N ALA A 109 -30.16 -51.96 22.84
CA ALA A 109 -29.08 -51.46 21.98
C ALA A 109 -27.85 -52.39 22.01
N SER A 110 -27.11 -52.44 20.88
CA SER A 110 -25.90 -53.27 20.74
C SER A 110 -24.65 -52.51 21.23
N PRO A 111 -23.66 -53.20 21.83
CA PRO A 111 -22.34 -52.62 22.13
C PRO A 111 -21.64 -52.02 20.90
N ALA A 112 -21.90 -52.54 19.70
CA ALA A 112 -21.35 -51.98 18.45
C ALA A 112 -21.82 -50.54 18.20
N THR A 113 -23.04 -50.20 18.60
CA THR A 113 -23.59 -48.83 18.47
C THR A 113 -22.78 -47.81 19.28
N PHE A 114 -22.14 -48.23 20.37
CA PHE A 114 -21.29 -47.36 21.18
C PHE A 114 -20.00 -46.96 20.44
N ILE A 115 -19.34 -47.93 19.80
CA ILE A 115 -18.13 -47.67 19.00
C ILE A 115 -18.45 -46.69 17.87
N VAL A 116 -19.56 -46.95 17.15
CA VAL A 116 -20.04 -46.08 16.08
C VAL A 116 -20.30 -44.65 16.57
N LEU A 117 -20.96 -44.49 17.72
CA LEU A 117 -21.21 -43.17 18.31
C LEU A 117 -19.91 -42.41 18.59
N VAL A 118 -18.92 -43.05 19.24
CA VAL A 118 -17.65 -42.42 19.60
C VAL A 118 -16.84 -42.03 18.35
N THR A 119 -16.80 -42.90 17.33
CA THR A 119 -16.12 -42.62 16.07
C THR A 119 -16.74 -41.43 15.34
N TYR A 120 -18.07 -41.40 15.18
CA TYR A 120 -18.75 -40.27 14.55
C TYR A 120 -18.66 -38.99 15.38
N TRP A 121 -18.65 -39.10 16.71
CA TRP A 121 -18.52 -37.95 17.59
C TRP A 121 -17.20 -37.20 17.39
N ASN A 122 -16.08 -37.94 17.35
CA ASN A 122 -14.75 -37.36 17.10
C ASN A 122 -14.66 -36.70 15.72
N SER A 123 -15.33 -37.27 14.71
CA SER A 123 -15.41 -36.67 13.38
C SER A 123 -16.22 -35.37 13.38
N ILE A 124 -17.40 -35.38 14.03
CA ILE A 124 -18.28 -34.21 14.13
C ILE A 124 -17.61 -33.07 14.89
N SER A 125 -16.99 -33.38 16.04
CA SER A 125 -16.34 -32.37 16.89
C SER A 125 -15.14 -31.71 16.19
N GLY A 126 -14.30 -32.50 15.50
CA GLY A 126 -13.17 -32.00 14.71
C GLY A 126 -13.61 -31.14 13.52
N ASN A 127 -14.68 -31.53 12.82
CA ASN A 127 -15.19 -30.76 11.68
C ASN A 127 -15.84 -29.44 12.11
N LEU A 128 -16.56 -29.41 13.25
CA LEU A 128 -17.18 -28.20 13.81
C LEU A 128 -16.15 -27.14 14.22
N THR A 129 -15.03 -27.55 14.83
CA THR A 129 -13.94 -26.63 15.17
C THR A 129 -13.22 -26.14 13.91
N GLY A 130 -12.97 -27.01 12.94
CA GLY A 130 -12.41 -26.66 11.63
C GLY A 130 -13.27 -25.64 10.85
N LEU A 131 -14.59 -25.73 10.95
CA LEU A 131 -15.51 -24.75 10.36
C LEU A 131 -15.36 -23.36 10.98
N THR A 132 -15.15 -23.26 12.29
CA THR A 132 -14.97 -21.97 12.98
C THR A 132 -13.69 -21.26 12.52
N GLU A 133 -12.59 -22.01 12.38
CA GLU A 133 -11.34 -21.49 11.81
C GLU A 133 -11.49 -21.09 10.34
N SER A 134 -12.23 -21.89 9.57
CA SER A 134 -12.50 -21.60 8.15
C SER A 134 -13.30 -20.31 7.99
N LEU A 135 -14.32 -20.07 8.83
CA LEU A 135 -15.10 -18.83 8.83
C LEU A 135 -14.26 -17.61 9.21
N LYS A 136 -13.36 -17.76 10.19
CA LYS A 136 -12.40 -16.71 10.57
C LYS A 136 -11.47 -16.36 9.41
N ARG A 137 -10.90 -17.38 8.74
CA ARG A 137 -10.03 -17.21 7.56
C ARG A 137 -10.78 -16.54 6.40
N LEU A 138 -12.00 -16.97 6.12
CA LEU A 138 -12.85 -16.40 5.07
C LEU A 138 -13.12 -14.91 5.32
N ARG A 139 -13.47 -14.52 6.56
CA ARG A 139 -13.66 -13.10 6.90
C ARG A 139 -12.38 -12.28 6.74
N ALA A 140 -11.23 -12.81 7.14
CA ALA A 140 -9.95 -12.13 6.95
C ALA A 140 -9.67 -11.88 5.45
N ILE A 141 -9.92 -12.89 4.61
CA ILE A 141 -9.79 -12.77 3.15
C ILE A 141 -10.75 -11.70 2.59
N LEU A 142 -12.00 -11.67 3.05
CA LEU A 142 -12.98 -10.66 2.59
C LEU A 142 -12.54 -9.23 2.94
N ILE A 143 -11.99 -8.99 4.14
CA ILE A 143 -11.46 -7.68 4.55
C ILE A 143 -10.27 -7.29 3.65
N SER A 144 -9.36 -8.22 3.36
CA SER A 144 -8.25 -7.97 2.43
C SER A 144 -8.73 -7.70 1.01
N ALA A 145 -9.76 -8.43 0.55
CA ALA A 145 -10.36 -8.23 -0.77
C ALA A 145 -11.02 -6.86 -0.88
N GLU A 146 -11.75 -6.40 0.14
CA GLU A 146 -12.33 -5.05 0.19
C GLU A 146 -11.26 -3.96 0.01
N LYS A 147 -10.13 -4.08 0.72
CA LYS A 147 -9.00 -3.15 0.58
C LYS A 147 -8.40 -3.17 -0.82
N LEU A 148 -8.22 -4.35 -1.40
CA LEU A 148 -7.68 -4.52 -2.76
C LEU A 148 -8.63 -3.87 -3.79
N LEU A 149 -9.93 -4.16 -3.69
CA LEU A 149 -10.95 -3.56 -4.55
C LEU A 149 -10.96 -2.03 -4.43
N ARG A 150 -10.76 -1.47 -3.23
CA ARG A 150 -10.67 -0.02 -3.05
C ARG A 150 -9.50 0.59 -3.85
N ILE A 151 -8.35 -0.08 -3.89
CA ILE A 151 -7.20 0.34 -4.69
C ILE A 151 -7.51 0.22 -6.18
N LEU A 152 -8.07 -0.92 -6.62
CA LEU A 152 -8.41 -1.15 -8.04
C LEU A 152 -9.46 -0.20 -8.58
N TYR A 153 -10.44 0.18 -7.76
CA TYR A 153 -11.50 1.13 -8.13
C TYR A 153 -11.16 2.58 -7.77
N THR A 154 -9.93 2.86 -7.35
CA THR A 154 -9.50 4.26 -7.20
C THR A 154 -9.53 4.91 -8.57
N GLN A 155 -10.32 5.98 -8.71
CA GLN A 155 -10.45 6.71 -9.96
C GLN A 155 -9.11 7.32 -10.33
N LEU A 156 -8.68 7.13 -11.59
CA LEU A 156 -7.52 7.81 -12.14
C LEU A 156 -7.81 9.31 -12.21
N THR A 157 -6.89 10.13 -11.70
CA THR A 157 -7.00 11.59 -11.75
C THR A 157 -6.78 12.14 -13.16
N VAL A 158 -5.93 11.47 -13.94
CA VAL A 158 -5.60 11.83 -15.32
C VAL A 158 -6.01 10.69 -16.25
N ILE A 159 -6.89 10.99 -17.20
CA ILE A 159 -7.36 10.03 -18.21
C ILE A 159 -6.55 10.23 -19.48
N ASP A 160 -6.06 9.15 -20.08
CA ASP A 160 -5.24 9.24 -21.28
C ASP A 160 -6.00 9.86 -22.47
N GLY A 161 -5.29 10.64 -23.29
CA GLY A 161 -5.83 11.18 -24.52
C GLY A 161 -5.88 10.13 -25.63
N SER A 162 -6.34 10.53 -26.82
CA SER A 162 -6.48 9.61 -27.97
C SER A 162 -5.59 9.95 -29.15
N LYS A 163 -5.04 11.17 -29.20
CA LYS A 163 -4.22 11.66 -30.31
C LYS A 163 -2.74 11.48 -29.99
N GLN A 164 -1.89 11.22 -30.98
CA GLN A 164 -0.45 11.32 -30.75
C GLN A 164 -0.01 12.78 -30.86
N LEU A 165 0.80 13.24 -29.91
CA LEU A 165 1.42 14.55 -29.97
C LEU A 165 2.41 14.60 -31.13
N ARG A 166 2.29 15.63 -31.97
CA ARG A 166 3.23 15.90 -33.06
C ARG A 166 3.97 17.18 -32.78
N THR A 167 5.27 17.10 -32.51
CA THR A 167 6.10 18.27 -32.28
C THR A 167 6.74 18.74 -33.59
N HIS A 168 6.72 20.06 -33.79
CA HIS A 168 7.33 20.74 -34.94
C HIS A 168 8.27 21.85 -34.47
N SER A 169 7.75 22.80 -33.68
CA SER A 169 8.52 23.91 -33.11
C SER A 169 8.66 23.81 -31.60
N GLY A 170 7.89 22.96 -30.91
CA GLY A 170 7.96 22.84 -29.45
C GLY A 170 7.58 24.10 -28.68
N HIS A 171 6.83 25.05 -29.28
CA HIS A 171 6.36 26.21 -28.53
C HIS A 171 5.25 25.81 -27.56
N ILE A 172 5.23 26.43 -26.37
CA ILE A 172 4.30 26.08 -25.30
C ILE A 172 3.39 27.28 -25.02
N LEU A 173 2.09 27.04 -24.85
CA LEU A 173 1.12 28.05 -24.46
C LEU A 173 0.35 27.60 -23.22
N PHE A 174 0.40 28.42 -22.17
CA PHE A 174 -0.53 28.37 -21.05
C PHE A 174 -1.62 29.39 -21.33
N GLU A 175 -2.89 28.93 -21.34
CA GLU A 175 -4.06 29.75 -21.66
C GLU A 175 -5.07 29.68 -20.51
N ASP A 176 -5.15 30.76 -19.73
CA ASP A 176 -6.06 30.94 -18.58
C ASP A 176 -6.03 29.78 -17.57
N VAL A 177 -4.82 29.24 -17.34
CA VAL A 177 -4.63 28.04 -16.53
C VAL A 177 -4.95 28.31 -15.06
N SER A 178 -5.87 27.52 -14.52
CA SER A 178 -6.18 27.48 -13.09
C SER A 178 -6.19 26.05 -12.59
N PHE A 179 -5.66 25.83 -11.39
CA PHE A 179 -5.54 24.51 -10.77
C PHE A 179 -5.52 24.60 -9.25
N SER A 180 -6.13 23.63 -8.59
CA SER A 180 -6.09 23.42 -7.14
C SER A 180 -5.88 21.93 -6.82
N TYR A 181 -4.95 21.61 -5.92
CA TYR A 181 -4.84 20.25 -5.41
C TYR A 181 -6.10 19.87 -4.62
N LYS A 182 -6.56 18.62 -4.74
CA LYS A 182 -7.74 18.13 -4.02
C LYS A 182 -7.35 17.32 -2.78
N GLY A 183 -8.04 17.58 -1.66
CA GLY A 183 -7.92 16.83 -0.42
C GLY A 183 -8.58 15.46 -0.49
N GLN A 184 -8.45 14.66 0.58
CA GLN A 184 -9.02 13.31 0.64
C GLN A 184 -10.56 13.29 0.57
N ALA A 185 -11.24 14.36 0.97
CA ALA A 185 -12.69 14.50 0.84
C ALA A 185 -13.12 15.31 -0.40
N GLY A 186 -12.17 15.58 -1.32
CA GLY A 186 -12.43 16.23 -2.61
C GLY A 186 -12.45 17.76 -2.56
N GLU A 187 -12.17 18.37 -1.41
CA GLU A 187 -12.07 19.81 -1.24
C GLU A 187 -10.78 20.39 -1.85
N ASP A 188 -10.89 21.60 -2.43
CA ASP A 188 -9.75 22.30 -3.00
C ASP A 188 -8.80 22.83 -1.91
N LEU A 189 -7.57 22.34 -1.91
CA LEU A 189 -6.48 22.81 -1.05
C LEU A 189 -6.03 24.23 -1.44
N ALA A 190 -5.30 24.88 -0.52
CA ALA A 190 -4.92 26.29 -0.64
C ALA A 190 -3.81 26.55 -1.69
N SER A 191 -3.03 25.55 -2.07
CA SER A 191 -2.01 25.69 -3.12
C SER A 191 -2.69 25.71 -4.49
N ARG A 192 -2.71 26.89 -5.11
CA ARG A 192 -3.46 27.12 -6.35
C ARG A 192 -2.67 27.95 -7.35
N VAL A 193 -2.77 27.55 -8.61
CA VAL A 193 -2.46 28.36 -9.77
C VAL A 193 -3.78 29.02 -10.22
N ARG A 194 -3.78 30.31 -10.52
CA ARG A 194 -5.01 31.05 -10.91
C ARG A 194 -4.76 31.91 -12.14
N ASN A 195 -5.53 31.67 -13.19
CA ASN A 195 -5.57 32.46 -14.43
C ASN A 195 -4.18 32.80 -14.99
N ILE A 196 -3.32 31.80 -15.13
CA ILE A 196 -1.97 31.98 -15.68
C ILE A 196 -2.01 31.84 -17.20
N THR A 197 -1.54 32.89 -17.89
CA THR A 197 -1.42 32.93 -19.35
C THR A 197 -0.02 33.40 -19.72
N PHE A 198 0.73 32.55 -20.42
CA PHE A 198 2.03 32.92 -21.00
C PHE A 198 2.42 31.97 -22.14
N LYS A 199 3.32 32.44 -23.00
CA LYS A 199 3.86 31.65 -24.12
C LYS A 199 5.37 31.46 -23.94
N VAL A 200 5.84 30.25 -24.18
CA VAL A 200 7.26 29.89 -24.31
C VAL A 200 7.56 29.70 -25.80
N PRO A 201 8.32 30.61 -26.43
CA PRO A 201 8.75 30.45 -27.82
C PRO A 201 9.65 29.22 -28.01
N ASP A 202 9.68 28.69 -29.23
CA ASP A 202 10.66 27.68 -29.65
C ASP A 202 12.10 28.15 -29.37
N GLY A 203 12.96 27.21 -28.95
CA GLY A 203 14.38 27.43 -28.70
C GLY A 203 14.70 28.38 -27.55
N SER A 204 13.69 28.81 -26.78
CA SER A 204 13.87 29.77 -25.70
C SER A 204 14.07 29.09 -24.35
N THR A 205 14.87 29.72 -23.49
CA THR A 205 15.01 29.35 -22.08
C THR A 205 14.21 30.33 -21.23
N VAL A 206 13.11 29.86 -20.64
CA VAL A 206 12.24 30.68 -19.78
C VAL A 206 12.47 30.31 -18.31
N ALA A 207 12.72 31.31 -17.48
CA ALA A 207 12.85 31.16 -16.04
C ALA A 207 11.59 31.65 -15.31
N LEU A 208 10.98 30.79 -14.50
CA LEU A 208 9.88 31.15 -13.60
C LEU A 208 10.44 31.45 -12.22
N VAL A 209 10.32 32.71 -11.78
CA VAL A 209 10.85 33.19 -10.48
C VAL A 209 9.71 33.69 -9.60
N GLY A 210 9.79 33.42 -8.30
CA GLY A 210 8.80 33.85 -7.32
C GLY A 210 9.02 33.18 -5.97
N GLU A 211 8.28 33.62 -4.95
CA GLU A 211 8.39 33.10 -3.58
C GLU A 211 8.08 31.60 -3.47
N SER A 212 8.59 30.94 -2.43
CA SER A 212 8.24 29.53 -2.17
C SER A 212 6.72 29.38 -2.03
N GLY A 213 6.15 28.34 -2.64
CA GLY A 213 4.69 28.11 -2.64
C GLY A 213 3.91 28.90 -3.70
N SER A 214 4.54 29.73 -4.53
CA SER A 214 3.86 30.51 -5.58
C SER A 214 3.29 29.68 -6.76
N GLY A 215 3.43 28.35 -6.75
CA GLY A 215 2.92 27.46 -7.81
C GLY A 215 3.90 27.14 -8.94
N LYS A 216 5.19 27.49 -8.84
CA LYS A 216 6.20 27.21 -9.89
C LYS A 216 6.33 25.71 -10.21
N SER A 217 6.56 24.89 -9.19
CA SER A 217 6.66 23.43 -9.35
C SER A 217 5.33 22.82 -9.82
N THR A 218 4.21 23.44 -9.43
CA THR A 218 2.88 23.05 -9.90
C THR A 218 2.73 23.29 -11.41
N LEU A 219 3.18 24.43 -11.94
CA LEU A 219 3.16 24.69 -13.40
C LEU A 219 3.99 23.66 -14.18
N ALA A 220 5.17 23.28 -13.66
CA ALA A 220 6.01 22.25 -14.27
C ALA A 220 5.33 20.86 -14.24
N ASN A 221 4.67 20.52 -13.13
CA ASN A 221 3.90 19.27 -13.00
C ASN A 221 2.66 19.24 -13.91
N LEU A 222 2.00 20.39 -14.13
CA LEU A 222 0.87 20.49 -15.06
C LEU A 222 1.33 20.36 -16.52
N LEU A 223 2.49 20.90 -16.88
CA LEU A 223 3.05 20.78 -18.24
C LEU A 223 3.32 19.33 -18.63
N SER A 224 3.83 18.53 -17.69
CA SER A 224 4.04 17.10 -17.89
C SER A 224 2.81 16.23 -17.64
N ARG A 225 1.70 16.90 -17.34
CA ARG A 225 0.41 16.27 -17.07
C ARG A 225 0.48 15.24 -15.94
N GLY A 226 1.19 15.61 -14.87
CA GLY A 226 1.09 14.92 -13.57
C GLY A 226 -0.29 15.11 -12.93
N ASP A 227 -0.92 16.25 -13.19
CA ASP A 227 -2.32 16.55 -12.90
C ASP A 227 -2.95 17.25 -14.11
N ASP A 228 -4.27 17.16 -14.26
CA ASP A 228 -5.03 17.93 -15.25
C ASP A 228 -5.42 19.31 -14.67
N VAL A 229 -5.48 20.34 -15.51
CA VAL A 229 -5.93 21.68 -15.12
C VAL A 229 -7.43 21.70 -14.80
N ASP A 230 -7.85 22.55 -13.85
CA ASP A 230 -9.28 22.73 -13.53
C ASP A 230 -9.97 23.64 -14.57
N LYS A 231 -9.25 24.67 -15.05
CA LYS A 231 -9.70 25.61 -16.09
C LYS A 231 -8.52 26.02 -16.97
N GLY A 232 -8.84 26.44 -18.19
CA GLY A 232 -7.85 26.82 -19.19
C GLY A 232 -7.30 25.60 -19.93
N ALA A 233 -6.19 25.80 -20.64
CA ALA A 233 -5.51 24.77 -21.41
C ALA A 233 -3.99 24.98 -21.40
N ILE A 234 -3.25 23.88 -21.52
CA ILE A 234 -1.81 23.90 -21.80
C ILE A 234 -1.64 23.25 -23.17
N LYS A 235 -0.95 23.95 -24.09
CA LYS A 235 -0.77 23.50 -25.46
C LYS A 235 0.71 23.41 -25.81
N ILE A 236 1.07 22.38 -26.59
CA ILE A 236 2.38 22.22 -27.22
C ILE A 236 2.13 22.19 -28.73
N ASP A 237 2.75 23.11 -29.48
CA ASP A 237 2.50 23.27 -30.93
C ASP A 237 1.00 23.29 -31.26
N ASP A 238 0.27 24.17 -30.57
CA ASP A 238 -1.19 24.38 -30.68
C ASP A 238 -2.08 23.16 -30.35
N GLN A 239 -1.50 22.04 -29.91
CA GLN A 239 -2.22 20.85 -29.46
C GLN A 239 -2.38 20.85 -27.95
N ASP A 240 -3.63 20.75 -27.45
CA ASP A 240 -3.90 20.61 -26.02
C ASP A 240 -3.31 19.30 -25.49
N ILE A 241 -2.51 19.38 -24.42
CA ILE A 241 -1.87 18.22 -23.81
C ILE A 241 -2.88 17.22 -23.22
N LYS A 242 -4.12 17.65 -22.99
CA LYS A 242 -5.22 16.79 -22.53
C LYS A 242 -5.72 15.83 -23.60
N ASP A 243 -5.66 16.24 -24.87
CA ASP A 243 -6.18 15.49 -26.01
C ASP A 243 -5.20 14.41 -26.50
N VAL A 244 -3.92 14.55 -26.17
CA VAL A 244 -2.85 13.67 -26.63
C VAL A 244 -2.56 12.53 -25.65
N THR A 245 -1.97 11.45 -26.15
CA THR A 245 -1.58 10.32 -25.31
C THR A 245 -0.44 10.72 -24.38
N LEU A 246 -0.52 10.30 -23.12
CA LEU A 246 0.48 10.54 -22.08
C LEU A 246 1.85 10.01 -22.49
N SER A 247 1.90 8.89 -23.20
CA SER A 247 3.15 8.36 -23.75
C SER A 247 3.78 9.37 -24.70
N SER A 248 3.03 9.83 -25.72
CA SER A 248 3.57 10.76 -26.71
C SER A 248 3.99 12.11 -26.12
N LEU A 249 3.31 12.57 -25.06
CA LEU A 249 3.69 13.77 -24.32
C LEU A 249 5.01 13.55 -23.54
N ARG A 250 5.11 12.44 -22.80
CA ARG A 250 6.27 12.15 -21.95
C ARG A 250 7.52 11.74 -22.74
N ASP A 251 7.36 11.27 -23.97
CA ASP A 251 8.47 10.98 -24.88
C ASP A 251 9.20 12.25 -25.36
N VAL A 252 8.53 13.40 -25.35
CA VAL A 252 9.10 14.69 -25.80
C VAL A 252 9.34 15.70 -24.68
N VAL A 253 8.75 15.50 -23.50
CA VAL A 253 8.92 16.37 -22.33
C VAL A 253 9.80 15.69 -21.27
N GLY A 254 11.03 16.17 -21.12
CA GLY A 254 11.91 15.80 -20.02
C GLY A 254 11.66 16.65 -18.76
N ILE A 255 11.59 16.01 -17.58
CA ILE A 255 11.48 16.70 -16.28
C ILE A 255 12.65 16.30 -15.39
N VAL A 256 13.22 17.28 -14.71
CA VAL A 256 14.11 17.05 -13.57
C VAL A 256 13.39 17.52 -12.31
N HIS A 257 13.06 16.58 -11.42
CA HIS A 257 12.41 16.90 -10.15
C HIS A 257 13.40 17.54 -9.17
N GLN A 258 12.88 18.36 -8.25
CA GLN A 258 13.68 18.91 -7.17
C GLN A 258 14.22 17.81 -6.24
N ASP A 259 13.43 16.78 -5.99
CA ASP A 259 13.86 15.57 -5.28
C ASP A 259 14.43 14.56 -6.29
N HIS A 260 15.55 13.95 -5.92
CA HIS A 260 16.34 13.12 -6.84
C HIS A 260 16.02 11.65 -6.54
N PHE A 261 15.36 10.97 -7.48
CA PHE A 261 14.95 9.58 -7.32
C PHE A 261 15.94 8.66 -8.06
N ILE A 262 16.60 7.77 -7.31
CA ILE A 262 17.57 6.81 -7.86
C ILE A 262 17.15 5.41 -7.44
N PHE A 263 16.99 4.53 -8.42
CA PHE A 263 16.69 3.13 -8.19
C PHE A 263 17.93 2.40 -7.66
N ASP A 264 17.72 1.39 -6.80
CA ASP A 264 18.76 0.44 -6.37
C ASP A 264 19.21 -0.45 -7.54
N ARG A 265 20.04 0.11 -8.42
CA ARG A 265 20.56 -0.47 -9.67
C ARG A 265 21.95 0.10 -9.98
N SER A 266 22.60 -0.39 -11.03
CA SER A 266 23.86 0.20 -11.51
C SER A 266 23.66 1.65 -11.97
N ILE A 267 24.74 2.44 -12.03
CA ILE A 267 24.69 3.80 -12.58
C ILE A 267 24.22 3.77 -14.03
N ILE A 268 24.72 2.82 -14.83
CA ILE A 268 24.32 2.68 -16.23
C ILE A 268 22.83 2.40 -16.40
N ASP A 269 22.23 1.57 -15.54
CA ASP A 269 20.80 1.27 -15.58
C ASP A 269 19.93 2.43 -15.14
N ASN A 270 20.40 3.25 -14.20
CA ASN A 270 19.70 4.47 -13.79
C ASN A 270 19.67 5.50 -14.93
N VAL A 271 20.78 5.69 -15.65
CA VAL A 271 20.81 6.61 -16.80
C VAL A 271 19.99 6.06 -17.97
N ARG A 272 20.12 4.76 -18.27
CA ARG A 272 19.34 4.07 -19.30
C ARG A 272 17.84 4.05 -19.04
N PHE A 273 17.40 4.27 -17.79
CA PHE A 273 15.98 4.38 -17.48
C PHE A 273 15.25 5.44 -18.31
N GLY A 274 15.93 6.55 -18.65
CA GLY A 274 15.35 7.60 -19.50
C GLY A 274 15.17 7.19 -20.97
N ARG A 275 15.96 6.21 -21.45
CA ARG A 275 15.83 5.63 -22.80
C ARG A 275 16.30 4.17 -22.79
N PRO A 276 15.40 3.20 -22.56
CA PRO A 276 15.75 1.78 -22.37
C PRO A 276 16.57 1.17 -23.51
N ASP A 277 16.35 1.63 -24.74
CA ASP A 277 17.05 1.14 -25.93
C ASP A 277 18.43 1.79 -26.15
N ALA A 278 18.89 2.66 -25.24
CA ALA A 278 20.19 3.31 -25.34
C ALA A 278 21.34 2.31 -25.13
N THR A 279 22.31 2.34 -26.05
CA THR A 279 23.54 1.55 -25.94
C THR A 279 24.43 2.05 -24.80
N ASP A 280 25.33 1.19 -24.31
CA ASP A 280 26.30 1.56 -23.27
C ASP A 280 27.13 2.80 -23.66
N ASP A 281 27.48 2.92 -24.94
CA ASP A 281 28.32 4.02 -25.42
C ASP A 281 27.54 5.34 -25.44
N GLU A 282 26.26 5.32 -25.85
CA GLU A 282 25.40 6.50 -25.76
C GLU A 282 25.21 6.96 -24.31
N VAL A 283 25.04 6.02 -23.38
CA VAL A 283 24.96 6.35 -21.94
C VAL A 283 26.26 7.01 -21.46
N LYS A 284 27.43 6.46 -21.85
CA LYS A 284 28.73 7.04 -21.50
C LYS A 284 28.91 8.44 -22.11
N GLU A 285 28.51 8.66 -23.35
CA GLU A 285 28.60 9.96 -24.02
C GLU A 285 27.74 11.02 -23.31
N VAL A 286 26.50 10.68 -22.93
CA VAL A 286 25.66 11.60 -22.13
C VAL A 286 26.32 11.90 -20.78
N CYS A 287 26.83 10.89 -20.08
CA CYS A 287 27.55 11.09 -18.82
C CYS A 287 28.81 11.96 -18.97
N LYS A 288 29.51 11.91 -20.11
CA LYS A 288 30.62 12.82 -20.42
C LYS A 288 30.13 14.24 -20.64
N ALA A 289 29.05 14.41 -21.41
CA ALA A 289 28.47 15.73 -21.72
C ALA A 289 28.03 16.49 -20.46
N ILE A 290 27.54 15.78 -19.44
CA ILE A 290 27.13 16.37 -18.15
C ILE A 290 28.23 16.35 -17.07
N GLY A 291 29.45 15.91 -17.41
CA GLY A 291 30.60 15.93 -16.49
C GLY A 291 30.60 14.86 -15.40
N LEU A 292 29.77 13.81 -15.50
CA LEU A 292 29.73 12.71 -14.53
C LEU A 292 30.73 11.58 -14.84
N HIS A 293 31.19 11.45 -16.09
CA HIS A 293 32.06 10.34 -16.51
C HIS A 293 33.31 10.18 -15.63
N ASP A 294 34.08 11.25 -15.44
CA ASP A 294 35.33 11.20 -14.66
C ASP A 294 35.09 10.85 -13.19
N MET A 295 33.92 11.20 -12.66
CA MET A 295 33.52 10.82 -11.30
C MET A 295 33.19 9.33 -11.24
N ILE A 296 32.37 8.85 -12.19
CA ILE A 296 31.97 7.44 -12.27
C ILE A 296 33.21 6.54 -12.41
N MET A 297 34.18 6.96 -13.21
CA MET A 297 35.41 6.19 -13.46
C MET A 297 36.35 6.08 -12.25
N LYS A 298 36.15 6.88 -11.19
CA LYS A 298 36.89 6.75 -9.91
C LYS A 298 36.40 5.58 -9.05
N PHE A 299 35.20 5.05 -9.33
CA PHE A 299 34.70 3.87 -8.63
C PHE A 299 35.35 2.60 -9.19
N GLU A 300 35.59 1.62 -8.31
CA GLU A 300 36.13 0.31 -8.69
C GLU A 300 35.26 -0.38 -9.75
N GLU A 301 33.94 -0.38 -9.52
CA GLU A 301 32.92 -0.96 -10.42
C GLU A 301 32.50 0.00 -11.55
N LYS A 302 33.02 1.24 -11.58
CA LYS A 302 32.72 2.26 -12.59
C LYS A 302 31.20 2.43 -12.80
N TYR A 303 30.72 2.20 -14.03
CA TYR A 303 29.32 2.31 -14.43
C TYR A 303 28.42 1.20 -13.86
N GLU A 304 29.01 0.06 -13.48
CA GLU A 304 28.30 -1.07 -12.85
C GLU A 304 28.11 -0.87 -11.36
N LYS A 305 28.71 0.18 -10.78
CA LYS A 305 28.52 0.51 -9.36
C LYS A 305 27.04 0.61 -9.05
N ARG A 306 26.59 -0.17 -8.07
CA ARG A 306 25.22 -0.06 -7.57
C ARG A 306 25.05 1.22 -6.74
N VAL A 307 23.98 1.95 -7.03
CA VAL A 307 23.58 3.18 -6.34
C VAL A 307 22.09 3.10 -5.99
N GLY A 308 21.63 3.86 -5.00
CA GLY A 308 20.21 3.91 -4.60
C GLY A 308 20.01 4.63 -3.28
N GLU A 309 18.77 4.87 -2.86
CA GLU A 309 18.45 5.60 -1.61
C GLU A 309 19.15 5.04 -0.36
N ARG A 310 19.36 3.71 -0.31
CA ARG A 310 20.00 3.01 0.81
C ARG A 310 21.48 2.70 0.57
N VAL A 311 21.94 2.81 -0.67
CA VAL A 311 23.31 2.49 -1.07
C VAL A 311 24.07 3.81 -1.16
N ASN A 312 24.63 4.22 -0.03
CA ASN A 312 25.44 5.43 0.08
C ASN A 312 26.62 5.38 -0.89
N GLY A 313 26.73 6.40 -1.75
CA GLY A 313 27.84 6.50 -2.69
C GLY A 313 27.86 7.75 -3.57
N LEU A 314 26.76 8.51 -3.63
CA LEU A 314 26.66 9.74 -4.41
C LEU A 314 26.35 10.94 -3.51
N SER A 315 27.06 12.04 -3.72
CA SER A 315 26.74 13.34 -3.12
C SER A 315 25.48 13.94 -3.74
N GLY A 316 24.87 14.95 -3.10
CA GLY A 316 23.64 15.57 -3.59
C GLY A 316 23.72 16.07 -5.03
N GLY A 317 24.83 16.70 -5.43
CA GLY A 317 25.03 17.16 -6.81
C GLY A 317 25.48 16.08 -7.80
N GLN A 318 25.78 14.86 -7.31
CA GLN A 318 26.05 13.70 -8.16
C GLN A 318 24.81 12.86 -8.43
N LYS A 319 23.83 12.94 -7.53
CA LYS A 319 22.50 12.38 -7.74
C LYS A 319 21.75 13.20 -8.77
#